data_AF-W0JXE2-F1
#
_entry.id   AF-W0JXE2-F1
#
_cell.length_a   1.000
_cell.length_b   1.000
_cell.length_c   1.000
_cell.angle_alpha   90.00
_cell.angle_beta   90.00
_cell.angle_gamma   90.00
#
_symmetry.space_group_name_H-M   'P 1'
#
loop_
_entity.id
_entity.type
_entity.pdbx_description
1 polymer ?
#
loop_
_entity_poly.entity_id
_entity_poly.type
_entity_poly.pdbx_seq_one_letter_code
_entity_poly.pdbx_strand_id
1 'polypeptide(L)'
;MATRNIHAWNTKATVLTILGAIVALLGMLWVVQGLGIIQIDPILCVADCEPITGRSVQWTVIGAITLAVGIVGVWAGLRQRN
;
A
#
# COMPACT_ATOMS: atom_id res chain seq x y z
N MET A 1 -10.02 36.34 11.44
CA MET A 1 -8.98 35.30 11.66
C MET A 1 -9.52 33.86 11.75
N ALA A 2 -10.83 33.61 11.61
CA ALA A 2 -11.42 32.26 11.76
C ALA A 2 -11.39 31.38 10.48
N THR A 3 -11.16 31.96 9.30
CA THR A 3 -11.25 31.26 8.00
C THR A 3 -10.02 30.40 7.67
N ARG A 4 -8.87 30.64 8.30
CA ARG A 4 -7.61 29.93 7.98
C ARG A 4 -7.61 28.47 8.50
N ASN A 5 -8.32 28.20 9.59
CA ASN A 5 -8.38 26.85 10.18
C ASN A 5 -9.26 25.91 9.35
N ILE A 6 -10.39 26.38 8.82
CA ILE A 6 -11.36 25.56 8.09
C ILE A 6 -10.75 24.92 6.83
N HIS A 7 -9.95 25.69 6.08
CA HIS A 7 -9.21 25.16 4.92
C HIS A 7 -8.11 24.19 5.33
N ALA A 8 -7.36 24.48 6.40
CA ALA A 8 -6.27 23.62 6.85
C ALA A 8 -6.75 22.24 7.30
N TRP A 9 -7.92 22.15 7.95
CA TRP A 9 -8.53 20.87 8.35
C TRP A 9 -8.95 20.03 7.14
N ASN A 10 -9.54 20.67 6.12
CA ASN A 10 -9.96 19.98 4.90
C ASN A 10 -8.77 19.51 4.04
N THR A 11 -7.71 20.33 3.95
CA THR A 11 -6.47 19.96 3.26
C THR A 11 -5.76 18.79 3.97
N LYS A 12 -5.68 18.81 5.30
CA LYS A 12 -5.10 17.70 6.08
C LYS A 12 -5.86 16.40 5.84
N ALA A 13 -7.19 16.41 5.91
CA ALA A 13 -8.02 15.25 5.64
C ALA A 13 -7.81 14.73 4.21
N THR A 14 -7.78 15.63 3.22
CA THR A 14 -7.54 15.27 1.81
C THR A 14 -6.16 14.63 1.62
N VAL A 15 -5.10 15.23 2.18
CA VAL A 15 -3.73 14.69 2.11
C VAL A 15 -3.64 13.31 2.77
N LEU A 16 -4.27 13.13 3.94
CA LEU A 16 -4.30 11.84 4.64
C LEU A 16 -5.01 10.77 3.80
N THR A 17 -6.10 11.15 3.14
CA THR A 17 -6.88 10.24 2.29
C THR A 17 -6.08 9.82 1.06
N ILE A 18 -5.39 10.76 0.40
CA ILE A 18 -4.55 10.47 -0.77
C ILE A 18 -3.37 9.59 -0.39
N LEU A 19 -2.63 9.94 0.68
CA LEU A 19 -1.51 9.15 1.15
C LEU A 19 -1.94 7.74 1.58
N GLY A 20 -3.05 7.63 2.32
CA GLY A 20 -3.62 6.35 2.71
C GLY A 20 -3.99 5.48 1.50
N ALA A 21 -4.57 6.08 0.46
CA ALA A 21 -4.94 5.36 -0.76
C ALA A 21 -3.71 4.83 -1.51
N ILE A 22 -2.65 5.65 -1.63
CA ILE A 22 -1.38 5.24 -2.24
C ILE A 22 -0.78 4.06 -1.47
N VAL A 23 -0.68 4.19 -0.14
CA VAL A 23 -0.13 3.15 0.74
C VAL A 23 -0.95 1.86 0.64
N ALA A 24 -2.29 1.96 0.60
CA ALA A 24 -3.17 0.80 0.45
C ALA A 24 -2.94 0.08 -0.89
N LEU A 25 -2.85 0.81 -2.00
CA LEU A 25 -2.56 0.24 -3.32
C LEU A 25 -1.18 -0.43 -3.36
N LEU A 26 -0.16 0.21 -2.77
CA LEU A 26 1.19 -0.34 -2.71
C LEU A 26 1.23 -1.63 -1.87
N GLY A 27 0.54 -1.65 -0.73
CA GLY A 27 0.36 -2.84 0.10
C GLY A 27 -0.35 -3.98 -0.64
N MET A 28 -1.41 -3.68 -1.40
CA MET A 28 -2.11 -4.65 -2.25
C MET A 28 -1.16 -5.28 -3.27
N LEU A 29 -0.36 -4.46 -3.96
CA LEU A 29 0.62 -4.93 -4.93
C LEU A 29 1.67 -5.83 -4.28
N TRP A 30 2.14 -5.52 -3.07
CA TRP A 30 3.06 -6.38 -2.34
C TRP A 30 2.44 -7.72 -1.93
N VAL A 31 1.16 -7.74 -1.53
CA VAL A 31 0.45 -8.99 -1.23
C VAL A 31 0.37 -9.87 -2.47
N VAL A 32 -0.04 -9.30 -3.62
CA VAL A 32 -0.17 -10.04 -4.88
C VAL A 32 1.19 -10.59 -5.35
N GLN A 33 2.27 -9.80 -5.21
CA GLN A 33 3.63 -10.26 -5.53
C GLN A 33 4.13 -11.33 -4.54
N GLY A 34 3.90 -11.17 -3.24
CA GLY A 34 4.31 -12.15 -2.23
C GLY A 34 3.58 -13.49 -2.34
N LEU A 35 2.30 -13.46 -2.75
CA LEU A 35 1.51 -14.65 -3.06
C LEU A 35 1.96 -15.36 -4.34
N GLY A 36 2.83 -14.72 -5.15
CA GLY A 36 3.29 -15.27 -6.42
C GLY A 36 2.22 -15.29 -7.50
N ILE A 37 1.15 -14.47 -7.37
CA ILE A 37 0.12 -14.31 -8.42
C ILE A 37 0.70 -13.56 -9.62
N ILE A 38 1.60 -12.61 -9.36
CA ILE A 38 2.45 -11.98 -10.38
C ILE A 38 3.81 -12.68 -10.31
N GLN A 39 4.00 -13.69 -11.13
CA GLN A 39 5.31 -14.27 -11.39
C GLN A 39 6.02 -13.40 -12.43
N ILE A 40 7.01 -12.64 -11.98
CA ILE A 40 8.02 -12.08 -12.88
C ILE A 40 8.98 -13.24 -13.16
N ASP A 41 8.76 -13.96 -14.26
CA ASP A 41 9.69 -15.00 -14.67
C ASP A 41 11.06 -14.35 -14.97
N PRO A 42 12.15 -14.81 -14.35
CA PRO A 42 13.47 -14.33 -14.70
C PRO A 42 13.79 -14.76 -16.14
N ILE A 43 13.96 -13.78 -17.03
CA ILE A 43 14.37 -13.95 -18.44
C ILE A 43 15.76 -14.61 -18.60
N LEU A 44 16.51 -14.81 -17.51
CA LEU A 44 17.83 -15.44 -17.51
C LEU A 44 17.84 -16.79 -16.77
N CYS A 45 17.32 -17.85 -17.41
CA CYS A 45 17.62 -19.24 -17.03
C CYS A 45 18.83 -19.74 -17.85
N VAL A 46 20.05 -19.60 -17.33
CA VAL A 46 21.26 -20.18 -17.95
C VAL A 46 22.05 -21.12 -17.00
N ALA A 47 21.84 -21.07 -15.69
CA ALA A 47 22.41 -22.06 -14.76
C ALA A 47 21.60 -22.09 -13.46
N ASP A 48 21.24 -23.28 -13.00
CA ASP A 48 20.56 -23.61 -11.74
C ASP A 48 19.21 -22.92 -11.50
N CYS A 49 18.15 -23.56 -12.02
CA CYS A 49 16.76 -23.21 -11.75
C CYS A 49 16.35 -23.59 -10.32
N GLU A 50 16.92 -22.92 -9.32
CA GLU A 50 16.28 -22.79 -8.01
C GLU A 50 15.51 -21.47 -8.02
N PRO A 51 14.18 -21.46 -7.91
CA PRO A 51 13.41 -20.23 -7.92
C PRO A 51 13.78 -19.36 -6.70
N ILE A 52 14.69 -18.41 -6.89
CA ILE A 52 15.02 -17.33 -5.93
C ILE A 52 13.75 -16.52 -5.55
N THR A 53 12.68 -16.66 -6.32
CA THR A 53 11.37 -16.01 -6.13
C THR A 53 10.24 -17.01 -5.87
N GLY A 54 10.49 -18.08 -5.11
CA GLY A 54 9.39 -18.85 -4.51
C GLY A 54 8.58 -17.97 -3.54
N ARG A 55 7.24 -17.99 -3.65
CA ARG A 55 6.23 -17.40 -2.73
C ARG A 55 6.85 -16.86 -1.44
N SER A 56 7.08 -15.56 -1.39
CA SER A 56 7.78 -14.94 -0.28
C SER A 56 6.78 -14.44 0.76
N VAL A 57 6.59 -15.25 1.79
CA VAL A 57 5.70 -14.96 2.94
C VAL A 57 6.03 -13.60 3.56
N GLN A 58 7.31 -13.20 3.55
CA GLN A 58 7.76 -11.92 4.09
C GLN A 58 7.15 -10.73 3.32
N TRP A 59 7.15 -10.76 1.99
CA TRP A 59 6.51 -9.72 1.17
C TRP A 59 5.00 -9.70 1.34
N THR A 60 4.36 -10.86 1.47
CA THR A 60 2.91 -10.94 1.77
C THR A 60 2.57 -10.30 3.11
N VAL A 61 3.35 -10.59 4.16
CA VAL A 61 3.10 -10.02 5.51
C VAL A 61 3.31 -8.50 5.51
N ILE A 62 4.41 -8.01 4.91
CA ILE A 62 4.68 -6.58 4.82
C ILE A 62 3.58 -5.88 3.99
N GLY A 63 3.18 -6.47 2.86
CA GLY A 63 2.09 -5.96 2.04
C GLY A 63 0.77 -5.88 2.79
N ALA A 64 0.42 -6.92 3.57
CA ALA A 64 -0.82 -6.96 4.35
C ALA A 64 -0.85 -5.88 5.45
N ILE A 65 0.28 -5.70 6.17
CA ILE A 65 0.40 -4.64 7.17
C ILE A 65 0.29 -3.26 6.51
N THR A 66 0.99 -3.06 5.40
CA THR A 66 0.97 -1.80 4.64
C THR A 66 -0.44 -1.48 4.15
N LEU A 67 -1.15 -2.49 3.62
CA LEU A 67 -2.54 -2.37 3.18
C LEU A 67 -3.47 -1.97 4.34
N ALA A 68 -3.34 -2.63 5.50
CA ALA A 68 -4.14 -2.30 6.68
C ALA A 68 -3.91 -0.85 7.14
N VAL A 69 -2.65 -0.39 7.20
CA VAL A 69 -2.31 0.99 7.57
C VAL A 69 -2.90 1.99 6.57
N GLY A 70 -2.80 1.70 5.27
CA GLY A 70 -3.38 2.54 4.22
C GLY A 70 -4.90 2.69 4.35
N ILE A 71 -5.61 1.57 4.58
CA ILE A 71 -7.08 1.56 4.78
C ILE A 71 -7.47 2.37 6.01
N VAL A 72 -6.77 2.18 7.14
CA VAL A 72 -7.03 2.95 8.36
C VAL A 72 -6.79 4.44 8.14
N GLY A 73 -5.76 4.82 7.39
CA GLY A 73 -5.49 6.21 7.02
C GLY A 73 -6.59 6.84 6.17
N VAL A 74 -7.08 6.12 5.15
CA VAL A 74 -8.22 6.56 4.32
C VAL A 74 -9.49 6.72 5.18
N TRP A 75 -9.79 5.72 6.02
CA TRP A 75 -10.96 5.75 6.88
C TRP A 75 -10.92 6.91 7.88
N ALA A 76 -9.75 7.18 8.47
CA ALA A 76 -9.55 8.33 9.35
C ALA A 76 -9.72 9.66 8.60
N GLY A 77 -9.19 9.79 7.38
CA GLY A 77 -9.35 10.97 6.54
C GLY A 77 -10.82 11.24 6.16
N LEU A 78 -11.57 10.19 5.83
CA LEU A 78 -13.01 10.28 5.55
C LEU A 78 -13.82 10.65 6.79
N ARG A 79 -13.50 10.06 7.95
CA ARG A 79 -14.17 10.36 9.23
C ARG A 79 -13.91 11.80 9.71
N GLN A 80 -12.78 12.39 9.35
CA GLN A 80 -12.48 13.79 9.65
C GLN A 80 -13.20 14.78 8.72
N ARG A 81 -13.64 14.31 7.54
CA ARG A 81 -14.38 15.12 6.56
C ARG A 81 -15.88 15.17 6.84
N ASN A 82 -16.44 14.10 7.41
CA ASN A 82 -17.85 13.95 7.74
C ASN A 82 -18.18 14.49 9.14
#